data_AF-A0A970SKR8-F1
#
_entry.id   AF-A0A970SKR8-F1
#
_cell.length_a   1.000
_cell.length_b   1.000
_cell.length_c   1.000
_cell.angle_alpha   90.00
_cell.angle_beta   90.00
_cell.angle_gamma   90.00
#
_symmetry.space_group_name_H-M   'P 1'
#
loop_
_entity.id
_entity.type
_entity.pdbx_description
1 polymer ?
#
loop_
_entity_poly.entity_id
_entity_poly.type
_entity_poly.pdbx_seq_one_letter_code
_entity_poly.pdbx_strand_id
1 'polypeptide(L)'
;MLRVNNTIISFAFVVITALFFRGNVMAQNPQDCIGAITVCQDSYTQYNTYTGIGAINDIPSGYDCPITCMGGGEKNSVWYTFQVQQSGWLDFRIQPHINEDYDWALFNLTTHDCS
;
A
#
# COMPACT_ATOMS: atom_id res chain seq x y z
N MET A 1 57.86 -1.91 -1.86
CA MET A 1 56.89 -1.69 -0.77
C MET A 1 55.66 -1.03 -1.39
N LEU A 2 54.59 -1.78 -1.65
CA LEU A 2 53.35 -1.22 -2.19
C LEU A 2 52.70 -0.35 -1.11
N ARG A 3 52.60 0.97 -1.35
CA ARG A 3 51.85 1.86 -0.47
C ARG A 3 50.37 1.72 -0.82
N VAL A 4 49.61 1.01 0.01
CA VAL A 4 48.15 0.96 -0.08
C VAL A 4 47.61 2.27 0.50
N ASN A 5 46.77 2.97 -0.25
CA ASN A 5 46.22 4.26 0.16
C ASN A 5 45.06 4.06 1.14
N ASN A 6 45.11 4.70 2.32
CA ASN A 6 44.07 4.64 3.34
C ASN A 6 42.69 5.03 2.80
N THR A 7 42.63 5.94 1.82
CA THR A 7 41.37 6.30 1.15
C THR A 7 40.75 5.12 0.40
N ILE A 8 41.57 4.28 -0.25
CA ILE A 8 41.11 3.09 -0.98
C ILE A 8 40.60 2.03 0.01
N ILE A 9 41.28 1.88 1.16
CA ILE A 9 40.87 0.95 2.22
C ILE A 9 39.52 1.36 2.82
N SER A 10 39.34 2.65 3.14
CA SER A 10 38.07 3.16 3.66
C SER A 10 36.93 3.00 2.66
N PHE A 11 37.17 3.27 1.37
CA PHE A 11 36.16 3.10 0.34
C PHE A 11 35.75 1.61 0.18
N ALA A 12 36.73 0.71 0.13
CA ALA A 12 36.47 -0.73 0.10
C ALA A 12 35.67 -1.20 1.33
N PHE A 13 35.98 -0.68 2.51
CA PHE A 13 35.28 -1.03 3.75
C PHE A 13 33.81 -0.60 3.74
N VAL A 14 33.49 0.60 3.23
CA VAL A 14 32.10 1.10 3.10
C VAL A 14 31.29 0.28 2.09
N VAL A 15 31.90 -0.07 0.95
CA VAL A 15 31.23 -0.89 -0.08
C VAL A 15 30.98 -2.31 0.45
N ILE A 16 31.94 -2.90 1.17
CA ILE A 16 31.80 -4.22 1.78
C ILE A 16 30.70 -4.22 2.85
N THR A 17 30.65 -3.21 3.72
CA THR A 17 29.57 -3.10 4.72
C THR A 17 28.19 -2.95 4.07
N ALA A 18 28.05 -2.15 3.02
CA ALA A 18 26.78 -2.03 2.26
C ALA A 18 26.33 -3.35 1.61
N LEU A 19 27.26 -4.19 1.14
CA LEU A 19 26.96 -5.50 0.55
C LEU A 19 26.50 -6.55 1.58
N PHE A 20 26.82 -6.38 2.86
CA PHE A 20 26.37 -7.26 3.95
C PHE A 20 25.04 -6.84 4.60
N PHE A 21 24.57 -5.61 4.36
CA PHE A 21 23.23 -5.18 4.77
C PHE A 21 22.17 -5.59 3.73
N ARG A 22 21.83 -6.88 3.68
CA ARG A 22 20.63 -7.35 2.99
C ARG A 22 19.41 -7.23 3.90
N GLY A 23 18.87 -6.02 4.02
CA GLY A 23 17.53 -5.84 4.55
C GLY A 23 16.51 -6.43 3.59
N ASN A 24 15.58 -7.25 4.09
CA ASN A 24 14.39 -7.59 3.32
C ASN A 24 13.58 -6.31 3.14
N VAL A 25 13.60 -5.72 1.94
CA VAL A 25 12.69 -4.64 1.61
C VAL A 25 11.34 -5.30 1.36
N MET A 26 10.37 -5.08 2.23
CA MET A 26 8.99 -5.47 1.93
C MET A 26 8.53 -4.63 0.74
N ALA A 27 8.18 -5.30 -0.36
CA ALA A 27 7.44 -4.64 -1.41
C ALA A 27 6.10 -4.15 -0.84
N GLN A 28 5.58 -3.06 -1.40
CA GLN A 28 4.34 -2.45 -0.93
C GLN A 28 3.21 -3.47 -1.14
N ASN A 29 2.60 -3.96 -0.06
CA ASN A 29 1.47 -4.88 -0.13
C ASN A 29 0.19 -4.05 -0.22
N PRO A 30 -0.48 -3.99 -1.39
CA PRO A 30 -1.64 -3.15 -1.56
C PRO A 30 -2.88 -3.69 -0.83
N GLN A 31 -2.79 -4.88 -0.21
CA GLN A 31 -3.82 -5.40 0.68
C GLN A 31 -3.76 -4.79 2.08
N ASP A 32 -2.67 -4.10 2.43
CA ASP A 32 -2.55 -3.37 3.70
C ASP A 32 -2.67 -1.86 3.42
N CYS A 33 -3.35 -1.10 4.29
CA CYS A 33 -3.54 0.35 4.15
C CYS A 33 -2.19 1.07 3.97
N ILE A 34 -1.17 0.68 4.74
CA ILE A 34 0.18 1.27 4.67
C ILE A 34 0.86 1.04 3.30
N GLY A 35 0.44 0.03 2.55
CA GLY A 35 0.92 -0.30 1.21
C GLY A 35 -0.03 0.11 0.09
N ALA A 36 -1.04 0.93 0.38
CA ALA A 36 -2.07 1.33 -0.56
C ALA A 36 -1.51 1.90 -1.87
N ILE A 37 -2.19 1.59 -2.98
CA ILE A 37 -1.82 2.08 -4.31
C ILE A 37 -2.16 3.57 -4.39
N THR A 38 -1.15 4.43 -4.53
CA THR A 38 -1.38 5.86 -4.79
C THR A 38 -1.83 6.07 -6.24
N VAL A 39 -3.05 6.55 -6.42
CA VAL A 39 -3.62 6.91 -7.72
C VAL A 39 -3.30 8.37 -8.01
N CYS A 40 -2.47 8.59 -9.03
CA CYS A 40 -2.00 9.93 -9.44
C CYS A 40 -2.66 10.42 -10.74
N GLN A 41 -3.62 9.67 -11.29
CA GLN A 41 -4.29 9.95 -12.56
C GLN A 41 -5.77 10.17 -12.32
N ASP A 42 -6.44 10.87 -13.23
CA ASP A 42 -7.89 11.12 -13.16
C ASP A 42 -8.73 9.83 -13.24
N SER A 43 -8.17 8.77 -13.81
CA SER A 43 -8.78 7.44 -13.90
C SER A 43 -7.76 6.35 -13.62
N TYR A 44 -8.17 5.34 -12.86
CA TYR A 44 -7.40 4.12 -12.61
C TYR A 44 -8.27 2.89 -12.81
N THR A 45 -7.73 1.82 -13.38
CA THR A 45 -8.43 0.56 -13.59
C THR A 45 -7.61 -0.58 -13.01
N GLN A 46 -8.22 -1.34 -12.10
CA GLN A 46 -7.66 -2.56 -11.55
C GLN A 46 -8.16 -3.77 -12.34
N TYR A 47 -7.25 -4.63 -12.76
CA TYR A 47 -7.57 -5.88 -13.47
C TYR A 47 -7.38 -7.12 -12.62
N ASN A 48 -6.62 -7.02 -11.52
CA ASN A 48 -6.33 -8.13 -10.63
C ASN A 48 -7.33 -8.19 -9.48
N THR A 49 -7.62 -9.41 -9.05
CA THR A 49 -8.42 -9.70 -7.86
C THR A 49 -7.50 -10.04 -6.70
N TYR A 50 -7.86 -9.61 -5.49
CA TYR A 50 -7.10 -9.89 -4.28
C TYR A 50 -7.81 -10.90 -3.40
N THR A 51 -7.05 -11.63 -2.60
CA THR A 51 -7.58 -12.65 -1.67
C THR A 51 -6.93 -12.49 -0.31
N GLY A 52 -7.72 -12.57 0.77
CA GLY A 52 -7.22 -12.33 2.12
C GLY A 52 -7.17 -10.84 2.50
N ILE A 53 -6.71 -10.59 3.72
CA ILE A 53 -6.66 -9.26 4.34
C ILE A 53 -5.32 -8.55 4.21
N GLY A 54 -4.30 -9.22 3.63
CA GLY A 54 -2.93 -8.76 3.74
C GLY A 54 -2.24 -9.27 5.01
N ALA A 55 -1.21 -8.55 5.45
CA ALA A 55 -0.42 -8.85 6.65
C ALA A 55 -0.99 -8.18 7.91
N ILE A 56 -1.77 -7.12 7.75
CA ILE A 56 -2.38 -6.30 8.79
C ILE A 56 -3.90 -6.45 8.66
N ASN A 57 -4.61 -6.47 9.79
CA ASN A 57 -6.07 -6.42 9.79
C ASN A 57 -6.48 -4.96 10.00
N ASP A 58 -6.54 -4.20 8.90
CA ASP A 58 -6.81 -2.76 8.94
C ASP A 58 -8.26 -2.49 9.34
N ILE A 59 -9.18 -3.41 8.99
CA ILE A 59 -10.61 -3.31 9.37
C ILE A 59 -11.07 -4.58 10.09
N PRO A 60 -10.95 -4.61 11.43
CA PRO A 60 -11.47 -5.68 12.24
C PRO A 60 -13.00 -5.78 12.13
N SER A 61 -13.52 -7.01 12.24
CA SER A 61 -14.96 -7.25 12.33
C SER A 61 -15.58 -6.62 13.58
N GLY A 62 -16.87 -6.31 13.52
CA GLY A 62 -17.64 -5.79 14.67
C GLY A 62 -17.73 -4.27 14.74
N TYR A 63 -17.06 -3.57 13.83
CA TYR A 63 -17.29 -2.15 13.58
C TYR A 63 -18.17 -1.99 12.34
N ASP A 64 -19.22 -1.18 12.44
CA ASP A 64 -20.15 -0.91 11.34
C ASP A 64 -20.28 0.61 11.14
N CYS A 65 -21.22 1.06 10.33
CA CYS A 65 -21.49 2.49 10.15
C CYS A 65 -21.74 3.19 11.50
N PRO A 66 -21.22 4.42 11.69
CA PRO A 66 -20.51 5.25 10.70
C PRO A 66 -18.97 5.06 10.70
N ILE A 67 -18.44 4.05 11.40
CA ILE A 67 -17.00 3.89 11.59
C ILE A 67 -16.36 3.28 10.33
N THR A 68 -16.79 2.08 9.97
CA THR A 68 -16.21 1.35 8.82
C THR A 68 -17.25 1.00 7.76
N CYS A 69 -18.53 0.88 8.17
CA CYS A 69 -19.60 0.31 7.35
C CYS A 69 -19.28 -1.09 6.79
N MET A 70 -18.31 -1.78 7.41
CA MET A 70 -17.83 -3.10 7.01
C MET A 70 -17.85 -4.02 8.23
N GLY A 71 -19.06 -4.32 8.72
CA GLY A 71 -19.29 -5.15 9.92
C GLY A 71 -18.63 -6.53 9.87
N GLY A 72 -18.49 -7.10 8.67
CA GLY A 72 -17.81 -8.38 8.43
C GLY A 72 -16.28 -8.32 8.48
N GLY A 73 -15.70 -7.12 8.61
CA GLY A 73 -14.26 -6.89 8.51
C GLY A 73 -13.69 -7.06 7.10
N GLU A 74 -12.39 -6.91 7.01
CA GLU A 74 -11.60 -7.12 5.80
C GLU A 74 -11.54 -8.61 5.40
N LYS A 75 -11.57 -8.92 4.10
CA LYS A 75 -11.52 -10.32 3.61
C LYS A 75 -10.72 -10.56 2.33
N ASN A 76 -10.91 -9.71 1.32
CA ASN A 76 -10.32 -9.83 -0.03
C ASN A 76 -10.04 -8.41 -0.56
N SER A 77 -9.27 -7.65 0.21
CA SER A 77 -9.17 -6.20 0.08
C SER A 77 -8.01 -5.75 -0.78
N VAL A 78 -8.14 -4.52 -1.27
CA VAL A 78 -7.07 -3.72 -1.84
C VAL A 78 -7.33 -2.25 -1.50
N TRP A 79 -6.28 -1.57 -1.09
CA TRP A 79 -6.33 -0.17 -0.66
C TRP A 79 -5.81 0.76 -1.75
N TYR A 80 -6.51 1.89 -1.88
CA TYR A 80 -6.14 2.98 -2.78
C TYR A 80 -6.10 4.28 -2.00
N THR A 81 -5.11 5.12 -2.31
CA THR A 81 -5.07 6.50 -1.83
C THR A 81 -5.07 7.45 -3.02
N PHE A 82 -5.75 8.57 -2.87
CA PHE A 82 -5.71 9.66 -3.85
C PHE A 82 -5.90 10.98 -3.11
N GLN A 83 -5.34 12.05 -3.68
CA GLN A 83 -5.53 13.40 -3.15
C GLN A 83 -6.43 14.19 -4.10
N VAL A 84 -7.57 14.64 -3.59
CA VAL A 84 -8.49 15.50 -4.35
C VAL A 84 -7.79 16.81 -4.68
N GLN A 85 -7.48 17.03 -5.96
CA GLN A 85 -6.82 18.25 -6.45
C GLN A 85 -7.82 19.38 -6.74
N GLN A 86 -9.04 19.02 -7.16
CA GLN A 86 -10.11 19.95 -7.50
C GLN A 86 -11.46 19.40 -7.03
N SER A 87 -12.33 20.28 -6.54
CA SER A 87 -13.70 19.90 -6.18
C SER A 87 -14.50 19.46 -7.42
N GLY A 88 -15.26 18.38 -7.29
CA GLY A 88 -16.04 17.81 -8.37
C GLY A 88 -16.69 16.49 -7.98
N TRP A 89 -17.16 15.76 -8.99
CA TRP A 89 -17.72 14.43 -8.82
C TRP A 89 -16.60 13.38 -8.80
N LEU A 90 -16.73 12.44 -7.88
CA LEU A 90 -15.91 11.24 -7.81
C LEU A 90 -16.79 10.04 -8.15
N ASP A 91 -16.37 9.24 -9.12
CA ASP A 91 -17.09 8.04 -9.56
C ASP A 91 -16.30 6.79 -9.21
N PHE A 92 -16.99 5.79 -8.67
CA PHE A 92 -16.44 4.45 -8.44
C PHE A 92 -17.21 3.47 -9.28
N ARG A 93 -16.55 2.94 -10.32
CA ARG A 93 -17.14 1.97 -11.23
C ARG A 93 -16.52 0.61 -11.05
N ILE A 94 -17.36 -0.35 -10.67
CA ILE A 94 -17.00 -1.76 -10.60
C ILE A 94 -17.62 -2.47 -11.80
N GLN A 95 -16.79 -3.17 -12.57
CA GLN A 95 -17.23 -4.05 -13.63
C GLN A 95 -16.60 -5.43 -13.41
N PRO A 96 -17.31 -6.36 -12.76
CA PRO A 96 -16.78 -7.69 -12.49
C PRO A 96 -16.46 -8.42 -13.80
N HIS A 97 -15.25 -8.94 -13.94
CA HIS A 97 -14.89 -9.81 -15.07
C HIS A 97 -15.34 -11.26 -14.86
N ILE A 98 -15.69 -11.59 -13.62
CA ILE A 98 -16.19 -12.88 -13.14
C ILE A 98 -17.43 -12.64 -12.27
N ASN A 99 -18.18 -13.68 -11.92
CA ASN A 99 -19.37 -13.58 -11.06
C ASN A 99 -19.00 -13.38 -9.58
N GLU A 100 -18.24 -12.33 -9.30
CA GLU A 100 -17.86 -11.92 -7.94
C GLU A 100 -18.54 -10.59 -7.61
N ASP A 101 -18.85 -10.43 -6.33
CA ASP A 101 -19.40 -9.21 -5.78
C ASP A 101 -18.28 -8.39 -5.15
N TYR A 102 -18.11 -7.16 -5.62
CA TYR A 102 -17.10 -6.24 -5.10
C TYR A 102 -17.80 -5.02 -4.53
N ASP A 103 -17.48 -4.72 -3.28
CA ASP A 103 -17.93 -3.54 -2.57
C ASP A 103 -16.78 -2.54 -2.43
N TRP A 104 -17.12 -1.29 -2.11
CA TRP A 104 -16.15 -0.26 -1.77
C TRP A 104 -16.62 0.57 -0.59
N ALA A 105 -15.65 1.08 0.17
CA ALA A 105 -15.84 2.05 1.24
C ALA A 105 -14.85 3.20 1.05
N LEU A 106 -15.26 4.42 1.41
CA LEU A 106 -14.43 5.61 1.29
C LEU A 106 -14.15 6.22 2.67
N PHE A 107 -12.87 6.40 2.97
CA PHE A 107 -12.40 6.97 4.22
C PHE A 107 -11.75 8.33 3.98
N ASN A 108 -12.03 9.30 4.86
CA ASN A 108 -11.36 10.59 4.83
C ASN A 108 -10.07 10.54 5.67
N LEU A 109 -8.93 10.55 4.99
CA LEU A 109 -7.60 10.52 5.60
C LEU A 109 -6.91 11.89 5.62
N THR A 110 -7.65 13.01 5.53
CA THR A 110 -7.04 14.36 5.50
C THR A 110 -6.18 14.65 6.73
N THR A 111 -6.55 14.10 7.88
CA THR A 111 -5.85 14.28 9.17
C THR A 111 -5.48 12.94 9.81
N HIS A 112 -5.42 11.87 9.02
CA HIS A 112 -5.15 10.52 9.47
C HIS A 112 -4.18 9.83 8.51
N ASP A 113 -3.31 9.00 9.04
CA ASP A 113 -2.45 8.14 8.24
C ASP A 113 -2.93 6.69 8.36
N CYS A 114 -2.52 5.84 7.42
CA CYS A 114 -2.64 4.40 7.59
C CYS A 114 -1.68 3.94 8.70
N SER A 115 -2.20 3.60 9.87
CA SER A 115 -1.41 3.18 11.04
C SER A 115 -2.14 2.20 11.94
#